data_AF-A0A353PXI4-F1
#
_entry.id   AF-A0A353PXI4-F1
#
_cell.length_a   1.000
_cell.length_b   1.000
_cell.length_c   1.000
_cell.angle_alpha   90.00
_cell.angle_beta   90.00
_cell.angle_gamma   90.00
#
_symmetry.space_group_name_H-M   'P 1'
#
loop_
_entity.id
_entity.type
_entity.pdbx_description
1 polymer ?
#
loop_
_entity_poly.entity_id
_entity_poly.type
_entity_poly.pdbx_seq_one_letter_code
_entity_poly.pdbx_strand_id
1 'polypeptide(L)' 'MDHMNPEQTALEGIHRTEAFFKAIGLPTRLSDMDVPADKIDEMAEKCVGNGTIGNFVKLDKKAVAEIYRRAL' A
#
# COMPACT_ATOMS: atom_id res chain seq x y z
N MET A 1 -23.15 1.61 2.42
CA MET A 1 -22.46 1.81 1.12
C MET A 1 -23.21 2.92 0.43
N ASP A 2 -22.58 4.08 0.24
CA ASP A 2 -23.21 5.20 -0.44
C ASP A 2 -22.88 5.12 -1.94
N HIS A 3 -23.83 4.65 -2.73
CA HIS A 3 -23.66 4.52 -4.18
C HIS A 3 -23.63 5.87 -4.91
N MET A 4 -24.03 6.96 -4.24
CA MET A 4 -23.99 8.32 -4.77
C MET A 4 -22.64 9.00 -4.54
N ASN A 5 -21.81 8.45 -3.64
CA ASN A 5 -20.44 8.91 -3.39
C ASN A 5 -19.46 7.72 -3.33
N PRO A 6 -19.04 7.19 -4.50
CA PRO A 6 -18.15 6.03 -4.56
C PRO A 6 -16.76 6.28 -3.97
N GLU A 7 -16.25 7.51 -4.04
CA GLU A 7 -14.96 7.90 -3.45
C GLU A 7 -15.00 7.78 -1.93
N GLN A 8 -16.02 8.36 -1.29
CA GLN A 8 -16.22 8.25 0.16
C GLN A 8 -16.39 6.79 0.59
N THR A 9 -17.14 6.00 -0.18
CA THR A 9 -17.30 4.58 0.07
C THR A 9 -15.96 3.83 0.00
N ALA A 10 -15.10 4.15 -0.97
CA ALA A 10 -13.77 3.54 -1.10
C ALA A 10 -12.85 3.91 0.07
N LEU A 11 -12.83 5.19 0.47
CA LEU A 11 -12.04 5.66 1.62
C LEU A 11 -12.47 5.00 2.93
N GLU A 12 -13.79 4.88 3.16
CA GLU A 12 -14.31 4.15 4.32
C GLU A 12 -13.91 2.66 4.29
N GLY A 13 -13.87 2.05 3.11
CA GLY A 13 -13.38 0.68 2.91
C GLY A 13 -11.92 0.51 3.32
N ILE A 14 -11.06 1.47 2.96
CA ILE A 14 -9.65 1.51 3.37
C ILE A 14 -9.56 1.58 4.90
N HIS A 15 -10.24 2.55 5.53
CA HIS A 15 -10.20 2.75 6.98
C HIS A 15 -10.66 1.52 7.77
N ARG A 16 -11.75 0.87 7.35
CA ARG A 16 -12.24 -0.35 8.01
C ARG A 16 -11.29 -1.53 7.87
N THR A 17 -10.63 -1.63 6.72
CA THR A 17 -9.63 -2.69 6.47
C THR A 17 -8.42 -2.50 7.39
N GLU A 18 -7.91 -1.28 7.51
CA GLU A 18 -6.82 -0.96 8.45
C GLU A 18 -7.22 -1.23 9.91
N ALA A 19 -8.42 -0.79 10.31
CA ALA A 19 -8.93 -1.03 11.66
C ALA A 19 -9.06 -2.52 11.98
N PHE A 20 -9.50 -3.34 11.03
CA PHE A 20 -9.58 -4.79 11.19
C PHE A 20 -8.19 -5.41 11.42
N PHE A 21 -7.19 -5.07 10.59
CA PHE A 21 -5.84 -5.59 10.76
C PHE A 21 -5.25 -5.21 12.13
N LYS A 22 -5.41 -3.96 12.56
CA LYS A 22 -5.00 -3.53 13.91
C LYS A 22 -5.72 -4.31 15.01
N ALA A 23 -7.03 -4.54 14.86
CA ALA A 23 -7.83 -5.25 15.86
C ALA A 23 -7.39 -6.70 16.08
N ILE A 24 -6.84 -7.36 15.04
CA ILE A 24 -6.28 -8.71 15.14
C ILE A 24 -4.77 -8.74 15.42
N GLY A 25 -4.17 -7.58 15.75
CA GLY A 25 -2.76 -7.47 16.09
C GLY A 25 -1.80 -7.51 14.90
N LEU A 26 -2.29 -7.27 13.68
CA LEU A 26 -1.44 -7.14 12.50
C LEU A 26 -1.04 -5.68 12.24
N PRO A 27 0.22 -5.44 11.83
CA PRO A 27 0.71 -4.12 11.47
C PRO A 27 0.00 -3.59 10.22
N THR A 28 -0.13 -2.27 10.13
CA THR A 28 -0.72 -1.59 8.95
C THR A 28 0.28 -0.70 8.22
N ARG A 29 1.44 -0.46 8.83
CA ARG A 29 2.54 0.33 8.28
C ARG A 29 3.82 -0.48 8.31
N LEU A 30 4.75 -0.15 7.41
CA LEU A 30 6.08 -0.73 7.37
C LEU A 30 6.88 -0.36 8.64
N SER A 31 6.63 0.83 9.20
CA SER A 31 7.20 1.28 10.47
C SER A 31 6.75 0.45 11.68
N ASP A 32 5.55 -0.15 11.64
CA ASP A 32 5.07 -1.05 12.69
C ASP A 32 5.87 -2.39 12.73
N MET A 33 6.68 -2.66 11.69
CA MET A 33 7.46 -3.89 11.50
C MET A 33 8.98 -3.68 11.50
N ASP A 34 9.46 -2.50 11.93
CA ASP A 34 10.88 -2.12 11.89
C ASP A 34 11.51 -2.25 10.49
N VAL A 35 10.72 -2.07 9.42
CA VAL A 35 11.23 -2.07 8.04
C VAL A 35 11.88 -0.72 7.74
N PRO A 36 13.19 -0.67 7.45
CA PRO A 36 13.89 0.59 7.31
C PRO A 36 13.65 1.23 5.93
N ALA A 37 13.56 2.57 5.92
CA ALA A 37 13.25 3.36 4.73
C ALA A 37 14.32 3.28 3.63
N ASP A 38 15.58 2.98 4.00
CA ASP A 38 16.72 2.88 3.08
C ASP A 38 16.65 1.66 2.16
N LYS A 39 15.76 0.69 2.45
CA LYS A 39 15.52 -0.50 1.63
C LYS A 39 14.39 -0.36 0.63
N ILE A 40 13.68 0.78 0.60
CA ILE A 40 12.52 0.97 -0.28
C ILE A 40 12.86 0.75 -1.76
N ASP A 41 13.99 1.28 -2.23
CA ASP A 41 14.36 1.15 -3.64
C ASP A 41 14.69 -0.30 -4.03
N GLU A 42 15.29 -1.06 -3.10
CA GLU A 42 15.57 -2.50 -3.25
C GLU A 42 14.27 -3.32 -3.27
N MET A 43 13.33 -3.00 -2.37
CA MET A 43 12.01 -3.62 -2.31
C MET A 43 11.21 -3.35 -3.59
N ALA A 44 11.24 -2.11 -4.08
CA ALA A 44 10.52 -1.72 -5.29
C ALA A 44 11.06 -2.43 -6.53
N GLU A 45 12.38 -2.57 -6.64
CA GLU A 45 13.03 -3.32 -7.72
C GLU A 45 12.65 -4.80 -7.71
N LYS A 46 12.70 -5.44 -6.53
CA LYS A 46 12.27 -6.84 -6.37
C LYS A 46 10.80 -7.04 -6.69
N CYS A 47 9.96 -6.05 -6.37
CA CYS A 47 8.51 -6.10 -6.61
C CYS A 47 8.17 -6.06 -8.11
N VAL A 48 8.82 -5.19 -8.89
CA VAL A 48 8.51 -5.02 -10.31
C VAL A 48 9.32 -5.93 -11.24
N GLY A 49 10.47 -6.43 -10.78
CA GLY A 49 11.40 -7.19 -11.61
C GLY A 49 11.86 -6.39 -12.82
N ASN A 50 11.70 -6.95 -14.02
CA ASN A 50 12.15 -6.34 -15.28
C ASN A 50 11.08 -5.49 -15.99
N GLY A 51 9.94 -5.19 -15.35
CA GLY A 51 8.81 -4.58 -16.05
C GLY A 51 7.90 -3.73 -15.16
N THR A 52 6.61 -3.80 -15.45
CA THR A 52 5.55 -3.16 -14.64
C THR A 52 4.62 -4.22 -14.09
N ILE A 53 4.03 -3.95 -12.94
CA ILE A 53 3.03 -4.82 -12.30
C ILE A 53 1.67 -4.13 -12.25
N GLY A 54 0.64 -4.88 -11.83
CA GLY A 54 -0.71 -4.37 -11.63
C GLY A 54 -1.64 -4.56 -12.83
N ASN A 55 -2.92 -4.78 -12.52
CA ASN A 55 -3.97 -5.04 -13.50
C ASN A 55 -4.76 -3.78 -13.87
N PHE A 56 -5.18 -2.99 -12.87
CA PHE A 56 -5.96 -1.77 -13.07
C PHE A 56 -5.08 -0.56 -13.37
N VAL A 57 -3.98 -0.43 -12.64
CA VAL A 57 -2.97 0.61 -12.83
C VAL A 57 -1.63 -0.08 -13.01
N LYS A 58 -0.90 0.29 -14.07
CA LYS A 58 0.46 -0.20 -14.29
C LYS A 58 1.42 0.56 -13.39
N LEU A 59 2.15 -0.18 -12.56
CA LEU A 59 3.10 0.36 -11.59
C LEU A 59 4.51 -0.01 -12.04
N ASP A 60 5.34 1.00 -12.27
CA ASP A 60 6.78 0.86 -12.46
C ASP A 60 7.53 0.92 -11.11
N LYS A 61 8.86 0.75 -11.14
CA LYS A 61 9.70 0.81 -9.94
C LYS A 61 9.47 2.09 -9.13
N LYS A 62 9.32 3.25 -9.80
CA LYS A 62 9.15 4.55 -9.13
C LYS A 62 7.80 4.64 -8.43
N ALA A 63 6.74 4.19 -9.08
CA ALA A 63 5.39 4.16 -8.52
C ALA A 63 5.32 3.23 -7.31
N VAL A 64 5.94 2.04 -7.37
CA VAL A 64 6.01 1.12 -6.22
C VAL A 64 6.80 1.72 -5.06
N ALA A 65 7.96 2.35 -5.33
CA ALA A 65 8.75 3.01 -4.29
C ALA A 65 7.95 4.11 -3.59
N GLU A 66 7.16 4.89 -4.32
CA GLU A 66 6.30 5.93 -3.75
C GLU A 66 5.18 5.36 -2.88
N ILE A 67 4.59 4.22 -3.27
CA ILE A 67 3.61 3.50 -2.44
C ILE A 67 4.27 3.03 -1.14
N TYR A 68 5.47 2.46 -1.18
CA TYR A 68 6.19 2.06 0.02
C TYR A 68 6.54 3.24 0.92
N ARG A 69 6.93 4.40 0.37
CA ARG A 69 7.16 5.62 1.17
C ARG A 69 5.91 6.10 1.90
N ARG A 70 4.72 5.96 1.30
CA ARG A 70 3.45 6.29 1.96
C ARG A 70 3.06 5.28 3.03
N ALA A 71 3.56 4.05 2.93
CA ALA A 71 3.32 2.96 3.87
C ALA A 71 4.31 2.93 5.05
N LEU A 72 5.42 3.68 5.00
CA LEU A 72 6.24 3.97 6.18
C LEU A 72 5.42 4.72 7.22
#